data_AF-A0A3S9LG26-F1
#
_entry.id   AF-A0A3S9LG26-F1
#
_cell.length_a   1.000
_cell.length_b   1.000
_cell.length_c   1.000
_cell.angle_alpha   90.00
_cell.angle_beta   90.00
_cell.angle_gamma   90.00
#
_symmetry.space_group_name_H-M   'P 1'
#
loop_
_entity.id
_entity.type
_entity.pdbx_description
1 polymer ?
#
loop_
_entity_poly.entity_id
_entity_poly.type
_entity_poly.pdbx_seq_one_letter_code
_entity_poly.pdbx_strand_id
1 'polypeptide(L)'
;MVIEQQIGSIIAAAAALCGAALGYFGSLNSQRIAAEAENKRRRADHILEKEAEMLIQLLEDAEHCHAIAQEYMSKSSNGEVTDEFLEDANDALASFESTARQSKVFLDPERQESMDSLLGTLRTMYVYGDEQRRGRPKMAEEVLNREGVVKDFGEFIESIQALIQDRTSALDS
;
A
#
# COMPACT_ATOMS: atom_id res chain seq x y z
N MET A 1 6.56 3.25 31.35
CA MET A 1 7.32 4.05 30.37
C MET A 1 8.78 3.72 30.59
N VAL A 2 9.41 2.82 29.84
CA VAL A 2 9.37 2.72 28.38
C VAL A 2 8.94 1.30 28.02
N ILE A 3 7.80 1.26 27.32
CA ILE A 3 7.06 0.08 26.86
C ILE A 3 8.02 -0.78 25.99
N GLU A 4 7.77 -2.09 25.85
CA GLU A 4 8.46 -2.98 24.89
C GLU A 4 9.90 -3.44 25.19
N GLN A 5 10.15 -3.56 26.49
CA GLN A 5 10.99 -4.57 27.10
C GLN A 5 10.41 -6.01 27.00
N GLN A 6 9.50 -6.34 26.07
CA GLN A 6 8.77 -7.63 26.10
C GLN A 6 8.89 -8.53 24.86
N ILE A 7 9.09 -7.98 23.66
CA ILE A 7 9.20 -8.81 22.44
C ILE A 7 10.67 -9.06 22.09
N GLY A 8 11.49 -8.01 22.07
CA GLY A 8 12.88 -8.08 21.56
C GLY A 8 13.87 -8.90 22.39
N SER A 9 13.67 -9.11 23.70
CA SER A 9 14.62 -9.85 24.56
C SER A 9 14.29 -11.33 24.72
N ILE A 10 13.02 -11.72 24.55
CA ILE A 10 12.57 -13.13 24.58
C ILE A 10 13.08 -13.87 23.33
N ILE A 11 13.08 -13.18 22.18
CA ILE A 11 13.59 -13.69 20.89
C ILE A 11 15.10 -14.03 20.99
N ALA A 12 15.88 -13.19 21.68
CA ALA A 12 17.33 -13.39 21.79
C ALA A 12 17.75 -14.51 22.77
N ALA A 13 16.97 -14.75 23.82
CA ALA A 13 17.31 -15.72 24.87
C ALA A 13 16.84 -17.15 24.56
N ALA A 14 15.78 -17.34 23.77
CA ALA A 14 15.24 -18.66 23.42
C ALA A 14 15.98 -19.34 22.26
N ALA A 15 16.52 -18.57 21.31
CA ALA A 15 17.22 -19.11 20.14
C ALA A 15 18.61 -19.69 20.47
N ALA A 16 19.28 -19.20 21.51
CA ALA A 16 20.65 -19.57 21.84
C ALA A 16 20.79 -20.92 22.58
N LEU A 17 19.71 -21.44 23.17
CA LEU A 17 19.76 -22.61 24.07
C LEU A 17 19.06 -23.86 23.52
N CYS A 18 18.24 -23.75 22.48
CA CYS A 18 17.50 -24.88 21.91
C CYS A 18 18.21 -25.60 20.75
N GLY A 19 19.46 -26.00 20.98
CA GLY A 19 19.84 -27.32 20.47
C GLY A 19 20.96 -27.36 19.44
N ALA A 20 22.05 -26.67 19.75
CA ALA A 20 23.39 -26.93 19.23
C ALA A 20 23.92 -28.38 19.47
N ALA A 21 23.08 -29.36 19.82
CA ALA A 21 23.54 -30.66 20.34
C ALA A 21 22.80 -31.89 19.79
N LEU A 22 21.68 -31.75 19.07
CA LEU A 22 20.90 -32.90 18.62
C LEU A 22 20.82 -32.95 17.09
N GLY A 23 21.70 -33.75 16.47
CA GLY A 23 21.44 -34.29 15.12
C GLY A 23 22.60 -34.36 14.12
N TYR A 24 23.83 -34.13 14.56
CA TYR A 24 25.09 -34.11 13.80
C TYR A 24 25.35 -35.29 12.81
N PHE A 25 24.55 -36.37 12.79
CA PHE A 25 24.77 -37.56 11.95
C PHE A 25 23.67 -37.94 10.93
N GLY A 26 22.54 -37.22 10.85
CA GLY A 26 21.60 -37.32 9.70
C GLY A 26 21.97 -36.42 8.51
N SER A 27 23.16 -35.82 8.57
CA SER A 27 23.32 -34.39 8.42
C SER A 27 23.60 -33.89 7.01
N LEU A 28 24.11 -34.66 6.05
CA LEU A 28 24.40 -34.07 4.72
C LEU A 28 23.16 -33.94 3.82
N ASN A 29 22.27 -34.93 3.80
CA ASN A 29 21.00 -34.84 3.07
C ASN A 29 19.94 -34.08 3.87
N SER A 30 19.90 -34.23 5.21
CA SER A 30 18.99 -33.43 6.04
C SER A 30 19.43 -31.97 6.14
N GLN A 31 20.73 -31.63 6.13
CA GLN A 31 21.16 -30.22 6.04
C GLN A 31 20.91 -29.65 4.66
N ARG A 32 20.95 -30.44 3.58
CA ARG A 32 20.55 -29.93 2.25
C ARG A 32 19.06 -29.65 2.20
N ILE A 33 18.23 -30.58 2.68
CA ILE A 33 16.76 -30.40 2.76
C ILE A 33 16.39 -29.33 3.78
N ALA A 34 17.09 -29.23 4.91
CA ALA A 34 16.88 -28.20 5.92
C ALA A 34 17.42 -26.84 5.48
N ALA A 35 18.55 -26.76 4.79
CA ALA A 35 19.04 -25.51 4.21
C ALA A 35 18.19 -25.08 3.01
N GLU A 36 17.63 -26.01 2.23
CA GLU A 36 16.63 -25.68 1.22
C GLU A 36 15.31 -25.26 1.85
N ALA A 37 14.86 -25.91 2.92
CA ALA A 37 13.66 -25.53 3.66
C ALA A 37 13.85 -24.19 4.40
N GLU A 38 15.03 -23.93 4.95
CA GLU A 38 15.39 -22.68 5.62
C GLU A 38 15.60 -21.55 4.61
N ASN A 39 16.22 -21.81 3.45
CA ASN A 39 16.26 -20.84 2.36
C ASN A 39 14.86 -20.60 1.78
N LYS A 40 14.00 -21.61 1.69
CA LYS A 40 12.60 -21.45 1.26
C LYS A 40 11.80 -20.65 2.28
N ARG A 41 11.99 -20.88 3.59
CA ARG A 41 11.40 -20.08 4.67
C ARG A 41 11.89 -18.65 4.64
N ARG A 42 13.20 -18.40 4.65
CA ARG A 42 13.77 -17.04 4.51
C ARG A 42 13.31 -16.32 3.25
N ARG A 43 13.16 -17.04 2.13
CA ARG A 43 12.59 -16.46 0.89
C ARG A 43 11.11 -16.17 1.04
N ALA A 44 10.33 -17.03 1.71
CA ALA A 44 8.93 -16.80 2.00
C ALA A 44 8.75 -15.60 2.94
N ASP A 45 9.52 -15.53 4.03
CA ASP A 45 9.54 -14.42 4.98
C ASP A 45 9.90 -13.10 4.28
N HIS A 46 10.94 -13.12 3.44
CA HIS A 46 11.33 -11.95 2.64
C HIS A 46 10.27 -11.55 1.60
N ILE A 47 9.52 -12.50 1.04
CA ILE A 47 8.41 -12.19 0.13
C ILE A 47 7.26 -11.55 0.90
N LEU A 48 6.92 -12.08 2.07
CA LEU A 48 5.87 -11.55 2.94
C LEU A 48 6.24 -10.15 3.48
N GLU A 49 7.50 -9.92 3.83
CA GLU A 49 8.00 -8.60 4.24
C GLU A 49 7.89 -7.59 3.09
N LYS A 50 8.31 -7.97 1.88
CA LYS A 50 8.18 -7.11 0.67
C LYS A 50 6.72 -6.87 0.28
N GLU A 51 5.85 -7.85 0.49
CA GLU A 51 4.41 -7.72 0.30
C GLU A 51 3.84 -6.69 1.29
N ALA A 52 4.15 -6.82 2.57
CA ALA A 52 3.71 -5.87 3.61
C ALA A 52 4.22 -4.44 3.35
N GLU A 53 5.51 -4.27 3.03
CA GLU A 53 6.09 -2.97 2.65
C GLU A 53 5.36 -2.34 1.46
N MET A 54 5.08 -3.12 0.42
CA MET A 54 4.40 -2.63 -0.79
C MET A 54 2.94 -2.25 -0.51
N LEU A 55 2.25 -2.99 0.36
CA LEU A 55 0.88 -2.67 0.77
C LEU A 55 0.81 -1.42 1.66
N ILE A 56 1.80 -1.21 2.53
CA ILE A 56 1.94 0.02 3.32
C ILE A 56 2.17 1.21 2.38
N GLN A 57 3.12 1.09 1.45
CA GLN A 57 3.38 2.15 0.45
C GLN A 57 2.12 2.46 -0.38
N LEU A 58 1.34 1.44 -0.76
CA LEU A 58 0.08 1.62 -1.47
C LEU A 58 -0.92 2.46 -0.68
N LEU A 59 -1.04 2.22 0.63
CA LEU A 59 -1.90 3.02 1.51
C LEU A 59 -1.42 4.46 1.61
N GLU A 60 -0.12 4.67 1.87
CA GLU A 60 0.46 6.01 2.01
C GLU A 60 0.27 6.85 0.74
N ASP A 61 0.56 6.27 -0.43
CA ASP A 61 0.37 6.94 -1.72
C ASP A 61 -1.11 7.20 -2.02
N ALA A 62 -2.01 6.28 -1.65
CA ALA A 62 -3.45 6.45 -1.82
C ALA A 62 -3.99 7.60 -0.95
N GLU A 63 -3.60 7.65 0.33
CA GLU A 63 -3.96 8.71 1.26
C GLU A 63 -3.44 10.07 0.81
N HIS A 64 -2.17 10.11 0.42
CA HIS A 64 -1.55 11.34 -0.06
C HIS A 64 -2.22 11.85 -1.35
N CYS A 65 -2.39 10.98 -2.34
CA CYS A 65 -3.04 11.34 -3.60
C CYS A 65 -4.50 11.77 -3.40
N HIS A 66 -5.24 11.10 -2.51
CA HIS A 66 -6.62 11.47 -2.20
C HIS A 66 -6.72 12.84 -1.53
N ALA A 67 -5.85 13.13 -0.54
CA ALA A 67 -5.80 14.44 0.11
C ALA A 67 -5.49 15.56 -0.90
N ILE A 68 -4.49 15.36 -1.75
CA ILE A 68 -4.14 16.36 -2.77
C ILE A 68 -5.22 16.50 -3.85
N ALA A 69 -5.89 15.41 -4.26
CA ALA A 69 -6.98 15.48 -5.23
C ALA A 69 -8.15 16.34 -4.72
N GLN A 70 -8.52 16.17 -3.44
CA GLN A 70 -9.55 17.00 -2.79
C GLN A 70 -9.15 18.47 -2.73
N GLU A 71 -7.90 18.75 -2.35
CA GLU A 71 -7.38 20.11 -2.30
C GLU A 71 -7.30 20.74 -3.71
N TYR A 72 -6.92 19.96 -4.73
CA TYR A 72 -6.86 20.41 -6.11
C TYR A 72 -8.24 20.77 -6.65
N MET A 73 -9.27 19.96 -6.40
CA MET A 73 -10.65 20.32 -6.75
C MET A 73 -11.09 21.63 -6.10
N SER A 74 -10.77 21.83 -4.81
CA SER A 74 -11.12 23.04 -4.08
C SER A 74 -10.40 24.27 -4.66
N LYS A 75 -9.07 24.23 -4.74
CA LYS A 75 -8.25 25.34 -5.25
C LYS A 75 -8.56 25.68 -6.70
N SER A 76 -8.79 24.68 -7.55
CA SER A 76 -9.12 24.88 -8.96
C SER A 76 -10.45 25.61 -9.14
N SER A 77 -11.45 25.31 -8.32
CA SER A 77 -12.73 26.03 -8.33
C SER A 77 -12.62 27.49 -7.86
N ASN A 78 -11.66 27.79 -6.99
CA ASN A 78 -11.39 29.14 -6.49
C ASN A 78 -10.38 29.91 -7.36
N GLY A 79 -9.75 29.27 -8.35
CA GLY A 79 -8.69 29.88 -9.16
C GLY A 79 -7.36 30.10 -8.41
N GLU A 80 -7.12 29.34 -7.34
CA GLU A 80 -5.98 29.50 -6.42
C GLU A 80 -4.86 28.46 -6.65
N VAL A 81 -4.82 27.84 -7.82
CA VAL A 81 -3.84 26.80 -8.13
C VAL A 81 -2.55 27.43 -8.62
N THR A 82 -1.47 27.22 -7.87
CA THR A 82 -0.10 27.61 -8.25
C THR A 82 0.55 26.54 -9.13
N ASP A 83 1.59 26.92 -9.87
CA ASP A 83 2.36 25.96 -10.69
C ASP A 83 3.05 24.90 -9.84
N GLU A 84 3.59 25.29 -8.67
CA GLU A 84 4.18 24.38 -7.68
C GLU A 84 3.17 23.34 -7.18
N PHE A 85 1.96 23.77 -6.82
CA PHE A 85 0.91 22.85 -6.38
C PHE A 85 0.47 21.87 -7.49
N LEU A 86 0.57 22.28 -8.75
CA LEU A 86 0.27 21.38 -9.87
C LEU A 86 1.33 20.31 -10.06
N GLU A 87 2.59 20.66 -9.85
CA GLU A 87 3.68 19.68 -9.87
C GLU A 87 3.45 18.65 -8.78
N ASP A 88 3.20 19.09 -7.54
CA ASP A 88 2.88 18.21 -6.41
C ASP A 88 1.67 17.30 -6.68
N ALA A 89 0.61 17.85 -7.29
CA ALA A 89 -0.57 17.08 -7.62
C ALA A 89 -0.30 16.02 -8.71
N ASN A 90 0.44 16.38 -9.76
CA ASN A 90 0.79 15.42 -10.79
C ASN A 90 1.71 14.31 -10.24
N ASP A 91 2.67 14.68 -9.38
CA ASP A 91 3.59 13.75 -8.74
C ASP A 91 2.86 12.78 -7.80
N ALA A 92 1.91 13.28 -7.01
CA ALA A 92 1.10 12.44 -6.12
C ALA A 92 0.26 11.41 -6.89
N LEU A 93 -0.38 11.84 -7.99
CA LEU A 93 -1.13 10.92 -8.85
C LEU A 93 -0.21 9.89 -9.51
N ALA A 94 0.95 10.33 -10.03
CA ALA A 94 1.91 9.44 -10.67
C ALA A 94 2.51 8.41 -9.68
N SER A 95 2.80 8.82 -8.45
CA SER A 95 3.27 7.93 -7.38
C SER A 95 2.24 6.84 -7.10
N PHE A 96 0.98 7.24 -6.86
CA PHE A 96 -0.08 6.29 -6.57
C PHE A 96 -0.35 5.33 -7.74
N GLU A 97 -0.38 5.81 -8.99
CA GLU A 97 -0.52 4.94 -10.16
C GLU A 97 0.62 3.93 -10.31
N SER A 98 1.85 4.35 -10.00
CA SER A 98 3.03 3.49 -10.02
C SER A 98 2.93 2.40 -8.97
N THR A 99 2.63 2.77 -7.73
CA THR A 99 2.50 1.85 -6.60
C THR A 99 1.31 0.91 -6.77
N ALA A 100 0.17 1.39 -7.28
CA ALA A 100 -0.99 0.57 -7.64
C ALA A 100 -0.64 -0.50 -8.67
N ARG A 101 0.17 -0.15 -9.69
CA ARG A 101 0.63 -1.13 -10.69
C ARG A 101 1.55 -2.19 -10.09
N GLN A 102 2.45 -1.79 -9.19
CA GLN A 102 3.41 -2.70 -8.56
C GLN A 102 2.75 -3.62 -7.54
N SER A 103 1.83 -3.09 -6.74
CA SER A 103 1.10 -3.84 -5.70
C SER A 103 0.07 -4.81 -6.25
N LYS A 104 -0.39 -4.63 -7.51
CA LYS A 104 -1.39 -5.49 -8.16
C LYS A 104 -1.10 -7.00 -8.08
N VAL A 105 0.18 -7.39 -8.04
CA VAL A 105 0.60 -8.81 -7.92
C VAL A 105 0.24 -9.44 -6.56
N PHE A 106 0.07 -8.63 -5.52
CA PHE A 106 -0.21 -9.05 -4.15
C PHE A 106 -1.69 -8.92 -3.77
N LEU A 107 -2.47 -8.19 -4.57
CA LEU A 107 -3.89 -7.97 -4.34
C LEU A 107 -4.72 -9.10 -4.96
N ASP A 108 -5.80 -9.51 -4.28
CA ASP A 108 -6.81 -10.37 -4.87
C ASP A 108 -7.77 -9.57 -5.80
N PRO A 109 -8.54 -10.25 -6.67
CA PRO A 109 -9.33 -9.57 -7.70
C PRO A 109 -10.29 -8.51 -7.15
N GLU A 110 -10.89 -8.74 -5.98
CA GLU A 110 -11.80 -7.80 -5.32
C GLU A 110 -11.06 -6.51 -4.93
N ARG A 111 -9.89 -6.62 -4.29
CA ARG A 111 -9.08 -5.44 -3.93
C ARG A 111 -8.49 -4.74 -5.15
N GLN A 112 -8.15 -5.49 -6.21
CA GLN A 112 -7.73 -4.88 -7.48
C GLN A 112 -8.84 -4.02 -8.08
N GLU A 113 -10.09 -4.51 -8.05
CA GLU A 113 -11.26 -3.74 -8.51
C GLU A 113 -11.50 -2.51 -7.65
N SER A 114 -11.41 -2.62 -6.31
CA SER A 114 -11.49 -1.46 -5.41
C SER A 114 -10.39 -0.43 -5.68
N MET A 115 -9.15 -0.87 -5.91
CA MET A 115 -8.03 0.01 -6.25
C MET A 115 -8.24 0.71 -7.60
N ASP A 116 -8.67 -0.03 -8.63
CA ASP A 116 -8.93 0.52 -9.97
C ASP A 116 -10.12 1.52 -9.92
N SER A 117 -11.13 1.25 -9.09
CA SER A 117 -12.25 2.18 -8.81
C SER A 117 -11.79 3.46 -8.12
N LEU A 118 -10.94 3.35 -7.10
CA LEU A 118 -10.35 4.51 -6.41
C LEU A 118 -9.52 5.36 -7.38
N LEU A 119 -8.65 4.73 -8.18
CA LEU A 119 -7.88 5.42 -9.23
C LEU A 119 -8.79 6.13 -10.23
N GLY A 120 -9.89 5.50 -10.64
CA GLY A 120 -10.90 6.14 -11.49
C GLY A 120 -11.44 7.41 -10.85
N THR A 121 -11.87 7.33 -9.60
CA THR A 121 -12.40 8.47 -8.83
C THR A 121 -11.38 9.60 -8.71
N LEU A 122 -10.14 9.29 -8.35
CA LEU A 122 -9.08 10.29 -8.23
C LEU A 122 -8.83 10.97 -9.59
N ARG A 123 -8.70 10.20 -10.68
CA ARG A 123 -8.56 10.78 -12.03
C ARG A 123 -9.72 11.71 -12.38
N THR A 124 -10.96 11.35 -12.06
CA THR A 124 -12.13 12.22 -12.25
C THR A 124 -11.98 13.55 -11.48
N MET A 125 -11.47 13.53 -10.24
CA MET A 125 -11.18 14.74 -9.46
C MET A 125 -10.12 15.63 -10.14
N TYR A 126 -9.06 15.04 -10.69
CA TYR A 126 -8.03 15.78 -11.44
C TYR A 126 -8.60 16.38 -12.73
N VAL A 127 -9.38 15.61 -13.49
CA VAL A 127 -10.07 16.10 -14.69
C VAL A 127 -10.99 17.26 -14.35
N TYR A 128 -11.76 17.16 -13.26
CA TYR A 128 -12.58 18.26 -12.77
C TYR A 128 -11.73 19.53 -12.56
N GLY A 129 -10.60 19.42 -11.86
CA GLY A 129 -9.74 20.56 -11.58
C GLY A 129 -9.12 21.17 -12.84
N ASP A 130 -8.74 20.34 -13.81
CA ASP A 130 -8.25 20.78 -15.11
C ASP A 130 -9.32 21.55 -15.91
N GLU A 131 -10.55 21.05 -15.90
CA GLU A 131 -11.67 21.70 -16.59
C GLU A 131 -12.03 23.05 -15.95
N GLN A 132 -11.98 23.15 -14.62
CA GLN A 132 -12.14 24.41 -13.89
C GLN A 132 -11.05 25.42 -14.29
N ARG A 133 -9.78 25.01 -14.27
CA ARG A 133 -8.64 25.86 -14.65
C ARG A 133 -8.68 26.33 -16.11
N ARG A 134 -9.22 25.52 -17.01
CA ARG A 134 -9.43 25.88 -18.42
C ARG A 134 -10.60 26.83 -18.64
N GLY A 135 -11.29 27.27 -17.57
CA GLY A 135 -12.46 28.13 -17.65
C GLY A 135 -13.70 27.40 -18.19
N ARG A 136 -13.78 26.08 -18.00
CA ARG A 136 -14.90 25.22 -18.45
C ARG A 136 -15.65 24.61 -17.26
N PRO A 137 -16.20 25.42 -16.33
CA PRO A 137 -16.84 24.92 -15.10
C PRO A 137 -18.04 23.99 -15.36
N LYS A 138 -18.82 24.24 -16.42
CA LYS A 138 -19.93 23.36 -16.80
C LYS A 138 -19.47 21.96 -17.19
N MET A 139 -18.35 21.88 -17.92
CA MET A 139 -17.74 20.59 -18.28
C MET A 139 -17.22 19.87 -17.04
N ALA A 140 -16.62 20.60 -16.10
CA ALA A 140 -16.16 20.05 -14.82
C ALA A 140 -17.33 19.42 -14.04
N GLU A 141 -18.45 20.14 -13.90
CA GLU A 141 -19.66 19.62 -13.24
C GLU A 141 -20.26 18.41 -13.99
N GLU A 142 -20.27 18.41 -15.33
CA GLU A 142 -20.73 17.27 -16.13
C GLU A 142 -19.87 16.02 -15.89
N VAL A 143 -18.55 16.17 -15.82
CA VAL A 143 -17.62 15.07 -15.50
C VAL A 143 -17.93 14.49 -14.12
N LEU A 144 -18.03 15.36 -13.11
CA LEU A 144 -18.32 14.94 -11.74
C LEU A 144 -19.68 14.24 -11.60
N ASN A 145 -20.70 14.75 -12.30
CA ASN A 145 -22.05 14.19 -12.25
C ASN A 145 -22.18 12.86 -13.00
N ARG A 146 -21.37 12.65 -14.05
CA ARG A 146 -21.42 11.43 -14.88
C ARG A 146 -20.65 10.28 -14.25
N GLU A 147 -19.45 10.56 -13.77
CA GLU A 147 -18.54 9.54 -13.24
C GLU A 147 -18.72 9.35 -11.73
N GLY A 148 -19.20 10.39 -11.03
CA GLY A 148 -19.37 10.39 -9.60
C GLY A 148 -18.05 10.53 -8.85
N VAL A 149 -18.13 11.04 -7.63
CA VAL A 149 -17.05 10.84 -6.64
C VAL A 149 -17.48 9.69 -5.76
N VAL A 150 -16.81 8.57 -5.92
CA VAL A 150 -17.10 7.39 -5.12
C VAL A 150 -16.63 7.64 -3.67
N LYS A 151 -17.44 7.24 -2.68
CA LYS A 151 -17.14 7.38 -1.24
C LYS A 151 -16.23 6.26 -0.70
N ASP A 152 -15.76 5.39 -1.58
CA ASP A 152 -15.14 4.09 -1.27
C ASP A 152 -13.68 4.22 -0.82
N PHE A 153 -13.18 5.44 -0.61
CA PHE A 153 -11.82 5.63 -0.08
C PHE A 153 -11.67 4.96 1.30
N GLY A 154 -12.65 5.14 2.20
CA GLY A 154 -12.62 4.50 3.52
C GLY A 154 -12.67 2.96 3.43
N GLU A 155 -13.53 2.42 2.57
CA GLU A 155 -13.66 0.98 2.35
C GLU A 155 -12.39 0.37 1.74
N PHE A 156 -11.73 1.08 0.83
CA PHE A 156 -10.43 0.68 0.28
C PHE A 156 -9.35 0.65 1.36
N ILE A 157 -9.22 1.69 2.19
CA ILE A 157 -8.24 1.75 3.28
C ILE A 157 -8.48 0.61 4.27
N GLU A 158 -9.73 0.40 4.72
CA GLU A 158 -10.08 -0.69 5.63
C GLU A 158 -9.74 -2.07 5.05
N SER A 159 -10.01 -2.28 3.76
CA SER A 159 -9.74 -3.53 3.05
C SER A 159 -8.24 -3.85 2.92
N ILE A 160 -7.41 -2.84 2.61
CA ILE A 160 -5.95 -3.02 2.54
C ILE A 160 -5.34 -3.15 3.95
N GLN A 161 -5.82 -2.40 4.94
CA GLN A 161 -5.38 -2.54 6.34
C GLN A 161 -5.67 -3.94 6.89
N ALA A 162 -6.83 -4.51 6.59
CA ALA A 162 -7.16 -5.89 6.94
C ALA A 162 -6.21 -6.90 6.28
N LEU A 163 -5.82 -6.67 5.02
CA LEU A 163 -4.85 -7.51 4.31
C LEU A 163 -3.46 -7.43 4.95
N ILE A 164 -3.01 -6.23 5.33
CA ILE A 164 -1.73 -6.04 6.03
C ILE A 164 -1.75 -6.79 7.36
N GLN A 165 -2.84 -6.69 8.14
CA GLN A 165 -2.97 -7.40 9.42
C GLN A 165 -2.95 -8.94 9.25
N ASP A 166 -3.59 -9.47 8.21
CA ASP A 166 -3.54 -10.90 7.89
C ASP A 166 -2.11 -11.35 7.56
N ARG A 167 -1.38 -10.55 6.75
CA ARG A 167 0.00 -10.85 6.35
C ARG A 167 1.00 -10.73 7.49
N THR A 168 0.87 -9.73 8.35
CA THR A 168 1.75 -9.58 9.52
C THR A 168 1.49 -10.65 10.58
N SER A 169 0.23 -11.05 10.78
CA SER A 169 -0.11 -12.18 11.66
C SER A 169 0.46 -13.50 11.17
N ALA A 170 0.58 -13.69 9.85
CA ALA A 170 1.21 -14.86 9.24
C ALA A 170 2.76 -14.86 9.36
N LEU A 171 3.38 -13.70 9.61
CA LEU A 171 4.82 -13.58 9.89
C LEU A 171 5.14 -13.93 11.36
N ASP A 172 4.20 -13.71 12.27
CA ASP A 172 4.34 -13.98 13.70
C ASP A 172 3.98 -15.43 14.11
N SER A 173 3.45 -16.24 13.19
CA SER A 173 2.96 -17.63 13.40
C SER A 173 3.92 -18.70 12.90
#